data_AF-A0A5D0MDF4-F1
#
_entry.id   AF-A0A5D0MDF4-F1
#
_cell.length_a   1.000
_cell.length_b   1.000
_cell.length_c   1.000
_cell.angle_alpha   90.00
_cell.angle_beta   90.00
_cell.angle_gamma   90.00
#
_symmetry.space_group_name_H-M   'P 1'
#
loop_
_entity.id
_entity.type
_entity.pdbx_description
1 polymer ?
#
loop_
_entity_poly.entity_id
_entity_poly.type
_entity_poly.pdbx_seq_one_letter_code
_entity_poly.pdbx_strand_id
1 'polypeptide(L)'
;MIQGKNTNLTYKNKKIHVQTEFIKSKKVILTLIFDKGAIIGSKKKKLIFDGPTARFVNKINDKLKRQHKEVLKEIKTTEKPDSIERKAPSEEPKDELMENFLNEVFNVEDDNN
;
A
#
# COMPACT_ATOMS: atom_id res chain seq x y z
N MET A 1 -3.43 23.51 -7.30
CA MET A 1 -3.32 22.17 -7.94
C MET A 1 -3.00 21.14 -6.86
N ILE A 2 -3.62 19.96 -6.87
CA ILE A 2 -3.26 18.86 -5.94
C ILE A 2 -2.25 18.00 -6.69
N GLN A 3 -1.00 17.99 -6.24
CA GLN A 3 0.08 17.24 -6.87
C GLN A 3 0.20 15.86 -6.22
N GLY A 4 0.34 14.82 -7.04
CA GLY A 4 0.63 13.47 -6.57
C GLY A 4 1.97 13.38 -5.83
N LYS A 5 2.20 12.24 -5.17
CA LYS A 5 3.44 11.93 -4.46
C LYS A 5 4.03 10.64 -5.00
N ASN A 6 5.30 10.71 -5.37
CA ASN A 6 6.04 9.60 -5.97
C ASN A 6 7.33 9.39 -5.18
N THR A 7 7.61 8.13 -4.82
CA THR A 7 8.84 7.75 -4.11
C THR A 7 9.33 6.41 -4.63
N ASN A 8 10.59 6.35 -5.05
CA ASN A 8 11.30 5.10 -5.28
C ASN A 8 11.98 4.68 -3.98
N LEU A 9 11.90 3.40 -3.62
CA LEU A 9 12.60 2.86 -2.47
C LEU A 9 12.98 1.40 -2.70
N THR A 10 13.95 0.93 -1.91
CA THR A 10 14.32 -0.48 -1.87
C THR A 10 13.51 -1.18 -0.79
N TYR A 11 12.93 -2.33 -1.10
CA TYR A 11 12.24 -3.21 -0.17
C TYR A 11 12.68 -4.65 -0.46
N LYS A 12 13.26 -5.34 0.53
CA LYS A 12 13.74 -6.73 0.39
C LYS A 12 14.63 -6.92 -0.85
N ASN A 13 15.60 -6.01 -1.03
CA ASN A 13 16.53 -5.96 -2.18
C ASN A 13 15.87 -5.73 -3.57
N LYS A 14 14.58 -5.39 -3.63
CA LYS A 14 13.88 -5.01 -4.87
C LYS A 14 13.61 -3.51 -4.88
N LYS A 15 13.80 -2.87 -6.03
CA LYS A 15 13.39 -1.47 -6.23
C LYS A 15 11.89 -1.44 -6.51
N ILE A 16 11.14 -0.73 -5.69
CA ILE A 16 9.72 -0.50 -5.88
C ILE A 16 9.42 0.99 -6.04
N HIS A 17 8.31 1.29 -6.69
CA HIS A 17 7.80 2.65 -6.86
C HIS A 17 6.46 2.81 -6.13
N VAL A 18 6.33 3.86 -5.32
CA VAL A 18 5.09 4.20 -4.62
C VAL A 18 4.55 5.51 -5.17
N GLN A 19 3.34 5.49 -5.72
CA GLN A 19 2.64 6.65 -6.27
C GLN A 19 1.34 6.87 -5.52
N THR A 20 1.07 8.10 -5.07
CA THR A 20 -0.18 8.48 -4.40
C THR A 20 -0.82 9.66 -5.11
N GLU A 21 -2.08 9.51 -5.52
CA GLU A 21 -2.83 10.51 -6.27
C GLU A 21 -4.21 10.78 -5.67
N PHE A 22 -4.78 11.94 -5.99
CA PHE A 22 -6.16 12.27 -5.69
C PHE A 22 -7.01 12.25 -6.97
N ILE A 23 -7.96 11.33 -7.03
CA ILE A 23 -8.92 11.18 -8.12
C ILE A 23 -10.16 12.03 -7.81
N LYS A 24 -10.22 13.23 -8.39
CA LYS A 24 -11.26 14.24 -8.12
C LYS A 24 -12.68 13.72 -8.36
N SER A 25 -12.92 13.03 -9.48
CA SER A 25 -14.24 12.52 -9.88
C SER A 25 -14.80 11.52 -8.87
N LYS A 26 -13.93 10.70 -8.28
CA LYS A 26 -14.30 9.66 -7.29
C LYS A 26 -14.14 10.14 -5.84
N LYS A 27 -13.59 11.34 -5.63
CA LYS A 27 -13.16 11.87 -4.31
C LYS A 27 -12.29 10.85 -3.55
N VAL A 28 -11.34 10.20 -4.22
CA VAL A 28 -10.52 9.13 -3.66
C VAL A 28 -9.05 9.52 -3.65
N ILE A 29 -8.34 9.20 -2.57
CA ILE A 29 -6.88 9.16 -2.55
C ILE A 29 -6.47 7.71 -2.80
N LEU A 30 -5.74 7.46 -3.87
CA LEU A 30 -5.26 6.14 -4.28
C LEU A 30 -3.74 6.13 -4.18
N THR A 31 -3.20 5.15 -3.46
CA THR A 31 -1.78 4.77 -3.51
C THR A 31 -1.64 3.49 -4.31
N LEU A 32 -0.69 3.44 -5.23
CA LEU A 32 -0.27 2.25 -5.97
C LEU A 32 1.21 1.97 -5.67
N ILE A 33 1.55 0.70 -5.54
CA ILE A 33 2.91 0.20 -5.36
C ILE A 33 3.25 -0.63 -6.59
N PHE A 34 4.37 -0.33 -7.23
CA PHE A 34 4.82 -1.01 -8.43
C PHE A 34 6.15 -1.73 -8.21
N ASP A 35 6.28 -2.92 -8.79
CA ASP A 35 7.54 -3.63 -9.01
C ASP A 35 7.69 -3.86 -10.52
N LYS A 36 8.76 -3.33 -11.12
CA LYS A 36 9.03 -3.40 -12.57
C LYS A 36 7.83 -3.02 -13.47
N GLY A 37 7.03 -2.05 -13.03
CA GLY A 37 5.86 -1.54 -13.77
C GLY A 37 4.56 -2.32 -13.55
N ALA A 38 4.60 -3.47 -12.86
CA ALA A 38 3.40 -4.18 -12.42
C ALA A 38 2.92 -3.64 -11.08
N ILE A 39 1.60 -3.49 -10.91
CA ILE A 39 1.01 -3.11 -9.62
C ILE A 39 1.05 -4.34 -8.70
N ILE A 40 1.74 -4.22 -7.57
CA ILE A 40 1.86 -5.28 -6.57
C ILE A 40 1.10 -4.97 -5.28
N GLY A 41 0.52 -3.77 -5.18
CA GLY A 41 -0.26 -3.37 -4.01
C GLY A 41 -0.96 -2.04 -4.21
N SER A 42 -2.01 -1.81 -3.43
CA SER A 42 -2.72 -0.53 -3.45
C SER A 42 -3.33 -0.18 -2.09
N LYS A 43 -3.56 1.11 -1.85
CA LYS A 43 -4.30 1.64 -0.70
C LYS A 43 -5.27 2.70 -1.17
N LYS A 44 -6.57 2.51 -0.91
CA LYS A 44 -7.62 3.41 -1.38
C LYS A 44 -8.33 4.05 -0.20
N LYS A 45 -8.53 5.37 -0.24
CA LYS A 45 -9.28 6.12 0.77
C LYS A 45 -10.30 7.05 0.13
N LYS A 46 -11.58 6.78 0.35
CA LYS A 46 -12.68 7.67 -0.08
C LYS A 46 -12.76 8.87 0.87
N LEU A 47 -12.92 10.06 0.30
CA LEU A 47 -13.16 11.30 1.02
C LEU A 47 -14.64 11.66 0.92
N ILE A 48 -15.20 12.08 2.04
CA ILE A 48 -16.58 12.56 2.14
C ILE A 48 -16.50 14.06 2.45
N PHE A 49 -17.03 14.86 1.54
CA PHE A 49 -17.18 16.30 1.68
C PHE A 49 -18.17 16.82 0.63
N ASP A 50 -18.91 17.86 0.99
CA ASP A 50 -19.89 18.50 0.13
C ASP A 50 -19.37 19.82 -0.41
N GLY A 51 -19.74 20.11 -1.66
CA GLY A 51 -19.29 21.28 -2.38
C GLY A 51 -18.00 21.09 -3.20
N PRO A 52 -17.48 22.19 -3.77
CA PRO A 52 -16.40 22.13 -4.75
C PRO A 52 -15.06 21.75 -4.11
N THR A 53 -14.31 20.88 -4.80
CA THR A 53 -12.96 20.43 -4.39
C THR A 53 -12.02 21.60 -4.05
N ALA A 54 -12.17 22.75 -4.71
CA ALA A 54 -11.36 23.95 -4.48
C ALA A 54 -11.34 24.40 -3.01
N ARG A 55 -12.46 24.24 -2.28
CA ARG A 55 -12.57 24.59 -0.85
C ARG A 55 -11.80 23.65 0.07
N PHE A 56 -11.45 22.45 -0.42
CA PHE A 56 -10.84 21.39 0.37
C PHE A 56 -9.40 21.06 -0.04
N VAL A 57 -8.80 21.82 -0.97
CA VAL A 57 -7.46 21.52 -1.55
C VAL A 57 -6.42 21.28 -0.46
N ASN A 58 -6.34 22.13 0.56
CA ASN A 58 -5.35 21.98 1.64
C ASN A 58 -5.60 20.70 2.45
N LYS A 59 -6.85 20.44 2.86
CA LYS A 59 -7.22 19.22 3.59
C LYS A 59 -6.96 17.95 2.77
N ILE A 60 -7.21 17.98 1.46
CA ILE A 60 -6.93 16.85 0.56
C ILE A 60 -5.43 16.64 0.44
N ASN A 61 -4.65 17.70 0.25
CA ASN A 61 -3.19 17.64 0.20
C ASN A 61 -2.59 17.04 1.48
N ASP A 62 -3.11 17.41 2.65
CA ASP A 62 -2.63 16.87 3.93
C ASP A 62 -2.96 15.39 4.08
N LYS A 63 -4.19 15.00 3.72
CA LYS A 63 -4.59 13.58 3.70
C LYS A 63 -3.77 12.77 2.70
N LEU A 64 -3.47 13.33 1.54
CA LEU A 64 -2.66 12.70 0.49
C LEU A 64 -1.22 12.47 0.98
N LYS A 65 -0.59 13.52 1.52
CA LYS A 65 0.75 13.44 2.12
C LYS A 65 0.79 12.42 3.26
N ARG A 66 -0.22 12.43 4.13
CA ARG A 66 -0.31 11.50 5.26
C ARG A 66 -0.40 10.06 4.78
N GLN A 67 -1.32 9.75 3.87
CA GLN A 67 -1.46 8.39 3.33
C GLN A 67 -0.17 7.91 2.65
N HIS A 68 0.50 8.78 1.88
CA HIS A 68 1.78 8.44 1.26
C HIS A 68 2.85 8.11 2.33
N LYS A 69 2.99 8.95 3.36
CA LYS A 69 3.92 8.70 4.48
C LYS A 69 3.60 7.42 5.25
N GLU A 70 2.32 7.15 5.50
CA GLU A 70 1.85 5.92 6.16
C GLU A 70 2.29 4.68 5.38
N VAL A 71 2.04 4.63 4.08
CA VAL A 71 2.45 3.51 3.22
C VAL A 71 3.97 3.34 3.21
N LEU A 72 4.74 4.43 3.09
CA LEU A 72 6.20 4.35 3.15
C LEU A 72 6.70 3.84 4.51
N LYS A 73 6.03 4.20 5.61
CA LYS A 73 6.36 3.72 6.95
C LYS A 73 6.03 2.23 7.09
N GLU A 74 4.85 1.80 6.64
CA GLU A 74 4.42 0.40 6.64
C GLU A 74 5.46 -0.48 5.92
N ILE A 75 5.86 -0.09 4.70
CA ILE A 75 6.87 -0.84 3.93
C ILE A 75 8.22 -0.94 4.68
N LYS A 76 8.69 0.17 5.28
CA LYS A 76 9.95 0.19 6.03
C LYS A 76 9.88 -0.59 7.34
N THR A 77 8.74 -0.63 8.01
CA THR A 77 8.56 -1.42 9.23
C THR A 77 8.57 -2.91 8.88
N THR A 78 7.88 -3.34 7.82
CA THR A 78 7.88 -4.74 7.36
C THR A 78 9.23 -5.20 6.83
N GLU A 79 10.14 -4.29 6.44
CA GLU A 79 11.51 -4.64 6.08
C GLU A 79 12.40 -4.91 7.29
N LYS A 80 12.09 -4.32 8.45
CA LYS A 80 12.80 -4.68 9.68
C LYS A 80 12.38 -6.12 10.01
N PRO A 81 13.34 -7.04 10.19
CA PRO A 81 13.00 -8.29 10.83
C PRO A 81 12.47 -7.89 12.20
N ASP A 82 11.17 -8.09 12.41
CA ASP A 82 10.61 -8.00 13.73
C ASP A 82 11.48 -8.92 14.60
N SER A 83 12.04 -8.32 15.64
CA SER A 83 12.56 -9.02 16.81
C SER A 83 11.39 -9.71 17.52
N ILE A 84 10.74 -10.64 16.81
CA ILE A 84 9.84 -11.65 17.32
C ILE A 84 10.69 -12.92 17.39
N GLU A 85 10.61 -13.55 18.56
CA GLU A 85 11.39 -14.66 19.04
C GLU A 85 11.79 -15.68 17.96
N ARG A 86 13.06 -16.11 18.04
CA ARG A 86 13.55 -17.31 17.35
C ARG A 86 12.80 -18.53 17.87
N LYS A 87 11.63 -18.84 17.30
CA LYS A 87 11.24 -20.23 17.12
C LYS A 87 11.59 -20.58 15.68
N ALA A 88 12.63 -21.38 15.53
CA ALA A 88 13.03 -21.95 14.25
C ALA A 88 11.83 -22.65 13.62
N PRO A 89 11.37 -22.26 12.42
CA PRO A 89 10.40 -23.03 11.68
C PRO A 89 11.14 -24.11 10.91
N SER A 90 10.67 -25.35 11.07
CA SER A 90 10.97 -26.50 10.23
C SER A 90 10.81 -26.17 8.74
N GLU A 91 11.60 -26.85 7.91
CA GLU A 91 11.63 -26.72 6.45
C GLU A 91 10.28 -27.09 5.82
N GLU A 92 9.38 -26.12 5.71
CA GLU A 92 8.24 -26.19 4.78
C GLU A 92 8.56 -25.42 3.49
N PRO A 93 8.15 -25.93 2.33
CA PRO A 93 8.47 -25.34 1.04
C PRO A 93 7.92 -23.91 0.93
N LYS A 94 8.78 -22.99 0.43
CA LYS A 94 8.55 -21.53 0.40
C LYS A 94 7.31 -21.09 -0.36
N ASP A 95 6.77 -21.95 -1.22
CA ASP A 95 5.62 -21.67 -2.06
C ASP A 95 4.31 -21.72 -1.25
N GLU A 96 4.19 -22.66 -0.31
CA GLU A 96 3.03 -22.77 0.61
C GLU A 96 2.95 -21.57 1.57
N LEU A 97 4.11 -21.03 1.98
CA LEU A 97 4.16 -19.86 2.86
C LEU A 97 3.68 -18.57 2.18
N MET A 98 3.92 -18.44 0.87
CA MET A 98 3.46 -17.30 0.08
C MET A 98 1.95 -17.39 -0.19
N GLU A 99 1.43 -18.57 -0.50
CA GLU A 99 -0.01 -18.78 -0.70
C GLU A 99 -0.81 -18.55 0.60
N ASN A 100 -0.33 -19.08 1.72
CA ASN A 100 -0.98 -18.86 3.03
C ASN A 100 -1.01 -17.38 3.43
N PHE A 101 0.07 -16.63 3.19
CA PHE A 101 0.11 -15.19 3.46
C PHE A 101 -0.85 -14.39 2.55
N LEU A 102 -0.97 -14.77 1.28
CA LEU A 102 -1.89 -14.12 0.35
C LEU A 102 -3.35 -14.40 0.73
N ASN A 103 -3.68 -15.63 1.15
CA ASN A 103 -5.02 -15.99 1.59
C ASN A 103 -5.42 -15.26 2.88
N GLU A 104 -4.51 -15.16 3.86
CA GLU A 104 -4.76 -14.48 5.14
C GLU A 104 -4.93 -12.95 4.98
N VAL A 105 -4.13 -12.32 4.10
CA VAL A 105 -4.14 -10.86 3.93
C VAL A 105 -5.27 -10.38 3.01
N PHE A 106 -5.67 -11.19 2.03
CA PHE A 106 -6.62 -10.80 1.01
C PHE A 106 -7.98 -11.51 1.09
N ASN A 107 -8.17 -12.45 2.01
CA ASN A 107 -9.41 -13.18 2.25
C ASN A 107 -10.03 -13.72 0.95
N VAL A 108 -9.18 -14.34 0.12
CA VAL A 108 -9.63 -15.03 -1.08
C VAL A 108 -10.14 -16.39 -0.62
N GLU A 109 -11.42 -16.46 -0.28
CA GLU A 109 -12.11 -17.74 -0.20
C GLU A 109 -12.18 -18.28 -1.64
N ASP A 110 -11.36 -19.29 -1.94
CA ASP A 110 -11.53 -20.09 -3.15
C ASP A 110 -12.83 -20.91 -2.99
N ASP A 111 -13.94 -20.35 -3.49
CA ASP A 111 -15.14 -21.11 -3.79
C ASP A 111 -14.84 -22.07 -4.96
N ASN A 112 -14.26 -23.24 -4.64
CA ASN A 112 -14.20 -24.37 -5.55
C ASN A 112 -15.22 -25.43 -5.09
N ASN A 113 -16.37 -25.46 -5.78
CA ASN A 113 -17.24 -26.64 -5.90
C ASN A 113 -17.42 -26.99 -7.38
#